data_AF-A0AAV7DSP1-F1
#
_entry.id   AF-A0AAV7DSP1-F1
#
_cell.length_a   1.000
_cell.length_b   1.000
_cell.length_c   1.000
_cell.angle_alpha   90.00
_cell.angle_beta   90.00
_cell.angle_gamma   90.00
#
_symmetry.space_group_name_H-M   'P 1'
#
loop_
_entity.id
_entity.type
_entity.pdbx_description
1 polymer ?
#
loop_
_entity_poly.entity_id
_entity_poly.type
_entity_poly.pdbx_seq_one_letter_code
_entity_poly.pdbx_strand_id
1 'polypeptide(L)'
;MPLFMLVYEQPSRVRVLTPELLLCNSFLLSAKMRFLARNLLLRPHLLCNSISSSAVATTRSEGPASTARPTRITSDDLAQINILIPRLCESNNFREAIRVFVTSLLLNPPLDSLPLPFLIQRLSSDPQTAPPFALLTALHRTGPYCHYALPRATRLLVAAYLKDRRHREATKVFDWTLRRGLRGVPDAETYRVLIRGMAMGGKMMETVRVLRWMVNAGLSVEAELRDVVVDSLLREARVREASEMGEALRRLADGDDEVQSVVKFIDQMLRDSDWRE
;
A
#
# COMPACT_ATOMS: atom_id res chain seq x y z
N MET A 1 -7.20 -39.57 -34.11
CA MET A 1 -8.21 -40.32 -33.33
C MET A 1 -7.65 -41.72 -33.07
N PRO A 2 -7.91 -42.32 -31.90
CA PRO A 2 -7.16 -42.34 -30.61
C PRO A 2 -6.23 -43.59 -30.52
N LEU A 3 -5.33 -43.84 -29.56
CA LEU A 3 -5.49 -44.18 -28.13
C LEU A 3 -4.07 -44.22 -27.49
N PHE A 4 -3.85 -43.55 -26.37
CA PHE A 4 -3.56 -44.12 -25.04
C PHE A 4 -2.67 -45.37 -24.99
N MET A 5 -1.49 -45.25 -24.34
CA MET A 5 -1.00 -46.11 -23.24
C MET A 5 0.42 -45.62 -22.85
N LEU A 6 0.50 -44.71 -21.87
CA LEU A 6 1.75 -44.52 -21.11
C LEU A 6 1.60 -45.25 -19.79
N VAL A 7 2.51 -46.20 -19.61
CA VAL A 7 2.68 -47.04 -18.43
C VAL A 7 3.01 -46.16 -17.22
N TYR A 8 2.34 -46.52 -16.12
CA TYR A 8 2.41 -45.94 -14.79
C TYR A 8 3.74 -46.35 -14.13
N GLU A 9 4.62 -45.40 -13.85
CA GLU A 9 5.65 -45.54 -12.82
C GLU A 9 5.81 -44.21 -12.05
N GLN A 10 5.91 -44.34 -10.74
CA GLN A 10 5.65 -43.31 -9.72
C GLN A 10 6.61 -42.11 -9.77
N PRO A 11 6.13 -40.87 -9.57
CA PRO A 11 6.90 -39.85 -8.89
C PRO A 11 6.43 -39.72 -7.44
N SER A 12 7.37 -40.00 -6.55
CA SER A 12 7.41 -39.67 -5.13
C SER A 12 6.54 -38.46 -4.77
N ARG A 13 5.63 -38.68 -3.82
CA ARG A 13 4.69 -37.72 -3.24
C ARG A 13 5.37 -36.38 -2.84
N VAL A 14 5.36 -35.39 -3.73
CA VAL A 14 5.40 -33.98 -3.29
C VAL A 14 3.99 -33.68 -2.78
N ARG A 15 3.79 -33.83 -1.47
CA ARG A 15 2.55 -33.36 -0.82
C ARG A 15 2.49 -31.86 -1.00
N VAL A 16 1.64 -31.39 -1.92
CA VAL A 16 1.16 -30.01 -1.95
C VAL A 16 0.43 -29.80 -0.61
N LEU A 17 1.15 -29.27 0.37
CA LEU A 17 0.57 -28.86 1.64
C LEU A 17 -0.41 -27.74 1.31
N THR A 18 -1.71 -28.00 1.51
CA THR A 18 -2.73 -26.97 1.36
C THR A 18 -2.38 -25.79 2.28
N PRO A 19 -2.66 -24.53 1.89
CA PRO A 19 -2.36 -23.36 2.72
C PRO A 19 -3.02 -23.46 4.12
N GLU A 20 -4.15 -24.15 4.25
CA GLU A 20 -4.76 -24.46 5.55
C GLU A 20 -3.88 -25.37 6.42
N LEU A 21 -3.18 -26.35 5.84
CA LEU A 21 -2.21 -27.17 6.55
C LEU A 21 -0.91 -26.41 6.84
N LEU A 22 -0.50 -25.42 6.04
CA LEU A 22 0.67 -24.58 6.36
C LEU A 22 0.41 -23.64 7.54
N LEU A 23 -0.83 -23.22 7.78
CA LEU A 23 -1.19 -22.34 8.92
C LEU A 23 -1.67 -23.09 10.16
N CYS A 24 -2.21 -24.30 10.00
CA CYS A 24 -2.50 -25.20 11.11
C CYS A 24 -1.28 -26.04 11.54
N ASN A 25 -0.40 -26.45 10.61
CA ASN A 25 0.82 -27.22 10.91
C ASN A 25 2.11 -26.40 10.94
N SER A 26 2.09 -25.08 10.74
CA SER A 26 3.26 -24.29 11.13
C SER A 26 3.36 -24.29 12.64
N PHE A 27 4.25 -25.15 13.15
CA PHE A 27 4.88 -25.01 14.45
C PHE A 27 5.59 -23.64 14.64
N LEU A 28 5.57 -22.76 13.63
CA LEU A 28 6.35 -21.52 13.46
C LEU A 28 5.51 -20.24 13.56
N LEU A 29 4.24 -20.30 13.99
CA LEU A 29 3.52 -19.09 14.38
C LEU A 29 3.01 -19.25 15.80
N SER A 30 3.36 -18.30 16.66
CA SER A 30 2.93 -18.29 18.05
C SER A 30 1.42 -18.52 18.14
N ALA A 31 0.96 -19.26 19.14
CA ALA A 31 -0.46 -19.53 19.36
C ALA A 31 -1.30 -18.23 19.37
N LYS A 32 -0.66 -17.12 19.76
CA LYS A 32 -1.18 -15.75 19.72
C LYS A 32 -1.50 -15.25 18.31
N MET A 33 -0.61 -15.46 17.33
CA MET A 33 -0.82 -15.05 15.94
C MET A 33 -1.91 -15.89 15.27
N ARG A 34 -1.99 -17.19 15.59
CA ARG A 34 -3.09 -18.08 15.14
C ARG A 34 -4.44 -17.67 15.74
N PHE A 35 -4.48 -17.30 17.02
CA PHE A 35 -5.66 -16.78 17.68
C PHE A 35 -6.14 -15.44 17.09
N LEU A 36 -5.21 -14.51 16.84
CA LEU A 36 -5.53 -13.21 16.23
C LEU A 36 -6.00 -13.36 14.77
N ALA A 37 -5.34 -14.20 13.98
CA ALA A 37 -5.75 -14.50 12.61
C ALA A 37 -7.17 -15.12 12.53
N ARG A 38 -7.51 -16.00 13.49
CA ARG A 38 -8.82 -16.65 13.58
C ARG A 38 -9.93 -15.68 13.99
N ASN A 39 -9.65 -14.75 14.90
CA ASN A 39 -10.64 -13.76 15.37
C ASN A 39 -10.89 -12.62 14.38
N LEU A 40 -9.90 -12.23 13.57
CA LEU A 40 -10.06 -11.22 12.52
C LEU A 40 -11.01 -11.64 11.39
N LEU A 41 -11.15 -12.94 11.15
CA LEU A 41 -12.10 -13.50 10.17
C LEU A 41 -13.55 -13.44 10.66
N LEU A 42 -13.77 -13.44 11.98
CA LEU A 42 -15.09 -13.59 12.57
C LEU A 42 -15.69 -12.24 13.00
N ARG A 43 -14.91 -11.34 13.63
CA ARG A 43 -15.42 -10.06 14.16
C ARG A 43 -14.34 -8.96 14.26
N PRO A 44 -14.12 -8.12 13.23
CA PRO A 44 -13.11 -7.07 13.26
C PRO A 44 -13.37 -5.98 14.33
N HIS A 45 -14.61 -5.80 14.79
CA HIS A 45 -15.01 -4.75 15.74
C HIS A 45 -14.71 -5.08 17.23
N LEU A 46 -14.42 -6.34 17.57
CA LEU A 46 -14.26 -6.76 18.98
C LEU A 46 -12.81 -6.69 19.51
N LEU A 47 -11.81 -6.53 18.64
CA LEU A 47 -10.41 -6.40 19.06
C LEU A 47 -10.11 -5.02 19.65
N CYS A 48 -10.85 -3.97 19.26
CA CYS A 48 -10.67 -2.63 19.84
C CYS A 48 -11.15 -2.53 21.30
N ASN A 49 -12.21 -3.26 21.68
CA ASN A 49 -12.74 -3.21 23.05
C ASN A 49 -11.95 -4.07 24.04
N SER A 50 -11.30 -5.13 23.58
CA SER A 50 -10.54 -6.03 24.45
C SER A 50 -9.15 -5.49 24.85
N ILE A 51 -8.64 -4.47 24.15
CA ILE A 51 -7.39 -3.77 24.49
C ILE A 51 -7.67 -2.53 25.38
N SER A 52 -8.93 -2.05 25.42
CA SER A 52 -9.31 -0.77 26.06
C SER A 52 -9.97 -0.89 27.44
N SER A 53 -10.27 -2.09 27.95
CA SER A 53 -10.90 -2.25 29.27
C SER A 53 -9.86 -2.51 30.36
N SER A 54 -9.28 -1.43 30.90
CA SER A 54 -8.90 -1.40 32.32
C SER A 54 -10.03 -0.71 33.08
N ALA A 55 -10.95 -1.48 33.65
CA ALA A 55 -11.91 -0.96 34.61
C ALA A 55 -12.07 -1.94 35.78
N VAL A 56 -11.45 -1.54 36.89
CA VAL A 56 -11.73 -1.80 38.31
C VAL A 56 -12.82 -2.85 38.63
N ALA A 57 -12.40 -3.90 39.34
CA ALA A 57 -13.21 -4.53 40.39
C ALA A 57 -12.27 -5.12 41.46
N THR A 58 -12.43 -4.64 42.69
CA THR A 58 -11.66 -5.00 43.89
C THR A 58 -12.25 -6.24 44.56
N THR A 59 -11.41 -7.21 44.97
CA THR A 59 -11.29 -7.81 46.35
C THR A 59 -10.71 -9.25 46.37
N ARG A 60 -9.60 -9.43 47.14
CA ARG A 60 -9.05 -10.61 47.90
C ARG A 60 -8.97 -12.01 47.21
N SER A 61 -7.92 -12.86 47.29
CA SER A 61 -6.83 -13.12 48.25
C SER A 61 -5.78 -14.08 47.62
N GLU A 62 -4.49 -13.91 47.96
CA GLU A 62 -3.31 -14.84 47.94
C GLU A 62 -2.80 -15.52 46.63
N GLY A 63 -1.48 -15.38 46.34
CA GLY A 63 -0.76 -15.81 45.12
C GLY A 63 -0.01 -17.16 45.23
N PRO A 64 1.09 -17.46 44.46
CA PRO A 64 1.73 -16.71 43.37
C PRO A 64 1.95 -17.55 42.07
N ALA A 65 1.78 -16.95 40.89
CA ALA A 65 2.48 -17.38 39.67
C ALA A 65 2.53 -16.21 38.68
N SER A 66 3.74 -15.69 38.51
CA SER A 66 4.09 -14.72 37.48
C SER A 66 3.78 -15.30 36.09
N THR A 67 2.67 -14.90 35.48
CA THR A 67 2.47 -15.02 34.04
C THR A 67 2.34 -13.63 33.45
N ALA A 68 3.49 -12.97 33.29
CA ALA A 68 3.61 -11.78 32.47
C ALA A 68 3.03 -12.09 31.08
N ARG A 69 1.89 -11.47 30.76
CA ARG A 69 1.25 -11.57 29.43
C ARG A 69 2.25 -11.06 28.39
N PRO A 70 2.72 -11.86 27.42
CA PRO A 70 3.66 -11.34 26.43
C PRO A 70 2.88 -10.48 25.44
N THR A 71 2.97 -9.16 25.62
CA THR A 71 2.28 -8.12 24.82
C THR A 71 3.06 -7.65 23.60
N ARG A 72 4.30 -8.12 23.38
CA ARG A 72 5.15 -7.74 22.25
C ARG A 72 5.54 -8.95 21.41
N ILE A 73 5.63 -8.78 20.09
CA ILE A 73 6.26 -9.74 19.17
C ILE A 73 7.67 -10.04 19.69
N THR A 74 8.08 -11.32 19.71
CA THR A 74 9.45 -11.68 20.06
C THR A 74 10.39 -11.50 18.86
N SER A 75 11.70 -11.40 19.10
CA SER A 75 12.71 -11.32 18.02
C SER A 75 12.64 -12.54 17.08
N ASP A 76 12.36 -13.72 17.63
CA ASP A 76 12.18 -14.97 16.89
C ASP A 76 10.93 -14.94 16.00
N ASP A 77 9.80 -14.40 16.49
CA ASP A 77 8.59 -14.22 15.67
C ASP A 77 8.88 -13.32 14.44
N LEU A 78 9.65 -12.23 14.58
CA LEU A 78 10.03 -11.36 13.45
C LEU A 78 10.92 -12.08 12.44
N ALA A 79 11.91 -12.83 12.92
CA ALA A 79 12.79 -13.61 12.05
C ALA A 79 11.97 -14.62 11.23
N GLN A 80 11.02 -15.30 11.87
CA GLN A 80 10.12 -16.24 11.20
C GLN A 80 9.22 -15.54 10.18
N ILE A 81 8.61 -14.41 10.51
CA ILE A 81 7.80 -13.62 9.57
C ILE A 81 8.61 -13.20 8.34
N ASN A 82 9.85 -12.74 8.55
CA ASN A 82 10.76 -12.32 7.48
C ASN A 82 11.20 -13.46 6.56
N ILE A 83 11.14 -14.71 7.02
CA ILE A 83 11.40 -15.91 6.20
C ILE A 83 10.11 -16.41 5.53
N LEU A 84 8.99 -16.42 6.27
CA LEU A 84 7.73 -17.01 5.84
C LEU A 84 7.04 -16.21 4.74
N ILE A 85 6.96 -14.88 4.88
CA ILE A 85 6.27 -14.05 3.89
C ILE A 85 6.92 -14.16 2.50
N PRO A 86 8.25 -14.08 2.34
CA PRO A 86 8.88 -14.28 1.05
C PRO A 86 8.58 -15.64 0.42
N ARG A 87 8.69 -16.73 1.19
CA ARG A 87 8.38 -18.10 0.73
C ARG A 87 6.92 -18.26 0.29
N LEU A 88 5.98 -17.62 1.00
CA LEU A 88 4.56 -17.62 0.61
C LEU A 88 4.35 -16.85 -0.70
N CYS A 89 5.09 -15.76 -0.93
CA CYS A 89 5.03 -15.01 -2.19
C CYS A 89 5.68 -15.79 -3.36
N GLU A 90 6.74 -16.55 -3.12
CA GLU A 90 7.37 -17.43 -4.14
C GLU A 90 6.45 -18.58 -4.55
N SER A 91 5.62 -19.06 -3.62
CA SER A 91 4.58 -20.07 -3.89
C SER A 91 3.26 -19.49 -4.41
N ASN A 92 3.23 -18.19 -4.78
CA ASN A 92 2.05 -17.45 -5.23
C ASN A 92 0.85 -17.47 -4.26
N ASN A 93 1.09 -17.78 -2.98
CA ASN A 93 0.09 -17.78 -1.92
C ASN A 93 -0.10 -16.37 -1.33
N PHE A 94 -0.39 -15.39 -2.18
CA PHE A 94 -0.49 -13.98 -1.80
C PHE A 94 -1.53 -13.70 -0.72
N ARG A 95 -2.67 -14.43 -0.76
CA ARG A 95 -3.73 -14.29 0.24
C ARG A 95 -3.20 -14.56 1.66
N GLU A 96 -2.42 -15.61 1.82
CA GLU A 96 -1.85 -15.98 3.11
C GLU A 96 -0.67 -15.11 3.51
N ALA A 97 0.17 -14.72 2.55
CA ALA A 97 1.24 -13.75 2.79
C ALA A 97 0.68 -12.42 3.32
N ILE A 98 -0.36 -11.88 2.68
CA ILE A 98 -1.07 -10.67 3.13
C ILE A 98 -1.68 -10.88 4.51
N ARG A 99 -2.30 -12.04 4.76
CA ARG A 99 -2.92 -12.32 6.06
C ARG A 99 -1.89 -12.33 7.18
N VAL A 100 -0.76 -13.02 7.01
CA VAL A 100 0.34 -13.05 7.98
C VAL A 100 0.94 -11.66 8.20
N PHE A 101 1.12 -10.90 7.12
CA PHE A 101 1.61 -9.52 7.21
C PHE A 101 0.66 -8.64 8.03
N VAL A 102 -0.64 -8.64 7.71
CA VAL A 102 -1.64 -7.80 8.39
C VAL A 102 -1.83 -8.23 9.85
N THR A 103 -1.81 -9.54 10.14
CA THR A 103 -1.89 -10.01 11.52
C THR A 103 -0.65 -9.65 12.33
N SER A 104 0.53 -9.56 11.70
CA SER A 104 1.74 -9.08 12.36
C SER A 104 1.62 -7.62 12.80
N LEU A 105 0.94 -6.77 12.01
CA LEU A 105 0.76 -5.35 12.34
C LEU A 105 -0.09 -5.13 13.60
N LEU A 106 -1.00 -6.05 13.94
CA LEU A 106 -1.77 -5.96 15.20
C LEU A 106 -0.90 -6.03 16.45
N LEU A 107 0.31 -6.57 16.33
CA LEU A 107 1.26 -6.67 17.42
C LEU A 107 2.19 -5.44 17.47
N ASN A 108 1.90 -4.42 16.64
CA ASN A 108 2.61 -3.15 16.52
C ASN A 108 4.15 -3.28 16.41
N PRO A 109 4.68 -4.14 15.52
CA PRO A 109 6.10 -4.16 15.23
C PRO A 109 6.52 -2.89 14.46
N PRO A 110 7.81 -2.51 14.50
CA PRO A 110 8.31 -1.46 13.63
C PRO A 110 8.13 -1.87 12.17
N LEU A 111 7.51 -1.03 11.34
CA LEU A 111 7.17 -1.40 9.96
C LEU A 111 8.39 -1.74 9.10
N ASP A 112 9.54 -1.13 9.38
CA ASP A 112 10.80 -1.39 8.68
C ASP A 112 11.36 -2.79 8.96
N SER A 113 10.95 -3.45 10.06
CA SER A 113 11.39 -4.82 10.35
C SER A 113 10.56 -5.89 9.63
N LEU A 114 9.47 -5.50 8.95
CA LEU A 114 8.61 -6.40 8.22
C LEU A 114 8.96 -6.40 6.71
N PRO A 115 8.70 -7.51 6.00
CA PRO A 115 9.09 -7.65 4.60
C PRO A 115 8.06 -6.98 3.65
N LEU A 116 7.56 -5.79 4.02
CA LEU A 116 6.60 -5.03 3.21
C LEU A 116 7.14 -4.70 1.82
N PRO A 117 8.38 -4.22 1.64
CA PRO A 117 8.90 -3.93 0.30
C PRO A 117 8.95 -5.18 -0.59
N PHE A 118 9.36 -6.32 -0.04
CA PHE A 118 9.39 -7.59 -0.77
C PHE A 118 7.98 -8.03 -1.17
N LEU A 119 7.03 -8.00 -0.22
CA LEU A 119 5.63 -8.33 -0.48
C LEU A 119 5.07 -7.44 -1.60
N ILE A 120 5.28 -6.13 -1.55
CA ILE A 120 4.82 -5.19 -2.57
C ILE A 120 5.47 -5.45 -3.92
N GLN A 121 6.77 -5.68 -3.97
CA GLN A 121 7.47 -6.00 -5.21
C GLN A 121 6.87 -7.26 -5.85
N ARG A 122 6.65 -8.33 -5.08
CA ARG A 122 6.03 -9.56 -5.60
C ARG A 122 4.59 -9.36 -6.05
N LEU A 123 3.79 -8.60 -5.29
CA LEU A 123 2.39 -8.29 -5.64
C LEU A 123 2.27 -7.41 -6.89
N SER A 124 3.21 -6.48 -7.10
CA SER A 124 3.21 -5.56 -8.24
C SER A 124 3.79 -6.17 -9.52
N SER A 125 4.70 -7.14 -9.39
CA SER A 125 5.17 -7.94 -10.53
C SER A 125 4.15 -8.98 -10.99
N ASP A 126 3.16 -9.32 -10.18
CA ASP A 126 2.10 -10.25 -10.58
C ASP A 126 1.13 -9.58 -11.60
N PRO A 127 0.67 -10.31 -12.63
CA PRO A 127 -0.28 -9.78 -13.60
C PRO A 127 -1.64 -9.47 -12.96
N GLN A 128 -2.04 -10.16 -11.90
CA GLN A 128 -3.32 -9.93 -11.25
C GLN A 128 -3.28 -8.66 -10.41
N THR A 129 -4.25 -7.77 -10.63
CA THR A 129 -4.39 -6.56 -9.80
C THR A 129 -5.08 -6.83 -8.46
N ALA A 130 -5.73 -7.99 -8.29
CA ALA A 130 -6.52 -8.30 -7.10
C ALA A 130 -5.69 -8.36 -5.80
N PRO A 131 -4.51 -9.01 -5.74
CA PRO A 131 -3.73 -9.12 -4.49
C PRO A 131 -3.26 -7.76 -3.92
N PRO A 132 -2.74 -6.80 -4.71
CA PRO A 132 -2.47 -5.44 -4.25
C PRO A 132 -3.67 -4.74 -3.58
N PHE A 133 -4.86 -4.80 -4.19
CA PHE A 133 -6.06 -4.20 -3.62
C PHE A 133 -6.56 -4.96 -2.39
N ALA A 134 -6.35 -6.27 -2.31
CA ALA A 134 -6.64 -7.05 -1.12
C ALA A 134 -5.78 -6.62 0.07
N LEU A 135 -4.48 -6.36 -0.15
CA LEU A 135 -3.58 -5.81 0.88
C LEU A 135 -4.08 -4.44 1.35
N LEU A 136 -4.32 -3.51 0.42
CA LEU A 136 -4.79 -2.16 0.75
C LEU A 136 -6.13 -2.18 1.51
N THR A 137 -7.07 -3.02 1.07
CA THR A 137 -8.37 -3.20 1.73
C THR A 137 -8.19 -3.81 3.13
N ALA A 138 -7.30 -4.79 3.29
CA ALA A 138 -7.03 -5.39 4.58
C ALA A 138 -6.44 -4.37 5.55
N LEU A 139 -5.45 -3.58 5.12
CA LEU A 139 -4.83 -2.50 5.91
C LEU A 139 -5.84 -1.41 6.31
N HIS A 140 -6.73 -1.02 5.39
CA HIS A 140 -7.79 -0.06 5.69
C HIS A 140 -8.78 -0.59 6.73
N ARG A 141 -9.15 -1.88 6.65
CA ARG A 141 -10.12 -2.50 7.58
C ARG A 141 -9.54 -2.84 8.94
N THR A 142 -8.22 -2.94 9.10
CA THR A 142 -7.60 -3.36 10.38
C THR A 142 -7.54 -2.24 11.43
N GLY A 143 -8.03 -1.04 11.13
CA GLY A 143 -8.24 0.03 12.12
C GLY A 143 -6.98 0.85 12.45
N PRO A 144 -6.96 1.59 13.57
CA PRO A 144 -6.03 2.69 13.84
C PRO A 144 -4.56 2.26 13.97
N TYR A 145 -4.27 0.98 14.24
CA TYR A 145 -2.91 0.44 14.37
C TYR A 145 -2.14 0.42 13.04
N CYS A 146 -2.83 0.52 11.90
CA CYS A 146 -2.23 0.49 10.57
C CYS A 146 -2.09 1.89 9.93
N HIS A 147 -2.27 2.96 10.71
CA HIS A 147 -2.29 4.34 10.20
C HIS A 147 -1.03 4.70 9.39
N TYR A 148 0.13 4.18 9.78
CA TYR A 148 1.41 4.39 9.09
C TYR A 148 1.68 3.36 7.98
N ALA A 149 1.04 2.19 8.02
CA ALA A 149 1.27 1.12 7.06
C ALA A 149 0.54 1.35 5.73
N LEU A 150 -0.66 1.91 5.76
CA LEU A 150 -1.46 2.14 4.55
C LEU A 150 -0.84 3.20 3.60
N PRO A 151 -0.45 4.41 4.07
CA PRO A 151 0.22 5.39 3.21
C PRO A 151 1.54 4.84 2.66
N ARG A 152 2.34 4.16 3.49
CA ARG A 152 3.61 3.56 3.05
C ARG A 152 3.40 2.46 2.00
N ALA A 153 2.44 1.56 2.21
CA ALA A 153 2.15 0.49 1.25
C ALA A 153 1.64 1.05 -0.08
N THR A 154 0.79 2.08 -0.02
CA THR A 154 0.30 2.79 -1.20
C THR A 154 1.45 3.41 -2.00
N ARG A 155 2.31 4.19 -1.33
CA ARG A 155 3.47 4.84 -1.96
C ARG A 155 4.38 3.83 -2.64
N LEU A 156 4.69 2.73 -1.97
CA LEU A 156 5.56 1.68 -2.52
C LEU A 156 4.90 0.94 -3.70
N LEU A 157 3.59 0.68 -3.66
CA LEU A 157 2.86 0.09 -4.79
C LEU A 157 2.85 1.02 -6.00
N VAL A 158 2.58 2.31 -5.80
CA VAL A 158 2.63 3.32 -6.86
C VAL A 158 4.03 3.39 -7.47
N ALA A 159 5.08 3.47 -6.64
CA ALA A 159 6.46 3.50 -7.11
C ALA A 159 6.84 2.24 -7.91
N ALA A 160 6.45 1.06 -7.43
CA ALA A 160 6.72 -0.21 -8.11
C ALA A 160 6.05 -0.28 -9.49
N TYR A 161 4.77 0.08 -9.58
CA TYR A 161 4.07 0.11 -10.87
C TYR A 161 4.66 1.11 -11.87
N LEU A 162 5.06 2.29 -11.40
CA LEU A 162 5.70 3.30 -12.26
C LEU A 162 7.05 2.82 -12.77
N LYS A 163 7.84 2.13 -11.93
CA LYS A 163 9.11 1.50 -12.33
C LYS A 163 8.90 0.46 -13.44
N ASP A 164 7.82 -0.32 -13.33
CA ASP A 164 7.45 -1.34 -14.32
C ASP A 164 6.67 -0.75 -15.53
N ARG A 165 6.59 0.58 -15.66
CA ARG A 165 5.83 1.31 -16.70
C ARG A 165 4.32 0.99 -16.74
N ARG A 166 3.78 0.43 -15.66
CA ARG A 166 2.36 0.11 -15.44
C ARG A 166 1.59 1.33 -14.91
N HIS A 167 1.58 2.40 -15.70
CA HIS A 167 0.99 3.70 -15.30
C HIS A 167 -0.51 3.59 -14.95
N ARG A 168 -1.27 2.75 -15.69
CA ARG A 168 -2.70 2.57 -15.45
C ARG A 168 -2.97 1.97 -14.07
N GLU A 169 -2.17 1.01 -13.64
CA GLU A 169 -2.28 0.37 -12.33
C GLU A 169 -1.86 1.31 -11.20
N ALA A 170 -0.81 2.11 -11.41
CA ALA A 170 -0.42 3.17 -10.48
C ALA A 170 -1.58 4.16 -10.25
N THR A 171 -2.25 4.61 -11.32
CA THR A 171 -3.43 5.48 -11.21
C THR A 171 -4.58 4.79 -10.47
N LYS A 172 -4.87 3.51 -10.74
CA LYS A 172 -5.93 2.78 -10.02
C LYS A 172 -5.65 2.67 -8.52
N VAL A 173 -4.40 2.45 -8.11
CA VAL A 173 -4.01 2.46 -6.69
C VAL A 173 -4.21 3.84 -6.09
N PHE A 174 -3.79 4.88 -6.80
CA PHE A 174 -3.96 6.26 -6.37
C PHE A 174 -5.45 6.64 -6.22
N ASP A 175 -6.28 6.35 -7.22
CA ASP A 175 -7.74 6.58 -7.19
C ASP A 175 -8.43 5.81 -6.05
N TRP A 176 -7.94 4.60 -5.75
CA TRP A 176 -8.44 3.84 -4.60
C TRP A 176 -8.23 4.60 -3.29
N THR A 177 -7.14 5.36 -3.15
CA THR A 177 -6.83 6.17 -1.95
C THR A 177 -7.67 7.44 -1.84
N LEU A 178 -8.26 7.91 -2.94
CA LEU A 178 -9.13 9.08 -2.96
C LEU A 178 -10.57 8.79 -2.51
N ARG A 179 -10.91 7.53 -2.23
CA ARG A 179 -12.26 7.13 -1.79
C ARG A 179 -12.60 7.72 -0.41
N ARG A 180 -13.90 7.85 -0.13
CA ARG A 180 -14.41 8.33 1.17
C ARG A 180 -13.86 7.45 2.31
N GLY A 181 -13.37 8.08 3.38
CA GLY A 181 -12.76 7.39 4.53
C GLY A 181 -11.26 7.16 4.43
N LEU A 182 -10.61 7.59 3.34
CA LEU A 182 -9.16 7.52 3.11
C LEU A 182 -8.52 8.91 2.93
N ARG A 183 -9.23 9.97 3.35
CA ARG A 183 -8.71 11.35 3.28
C ARG A 183 -7.41 11.45 4.10
N GLY A 184 -6.34 11.89 3.45
CA GLY A 184 -4.99 11.97 4.03
C GLY A 184 -4.08 10.78 3.73
N VAL A 185 -4.56 9.74 3.02
CA VAL A 185 -3.74 8.57 2.66
C VAL A 185 -2.77 8.82 1.51
N PRO A 186 -3.10 9.54 0.41
CA PRO A 186 -2.04 10.04 -0.43
C PRO A 186 -1.37 11.18 0.32
N ASP A 187 -0.22 10.88 0.92
CA ASP A 187 0.68 11.88 1.49
C ASP A 187 1.37 12.67 0.37
N ALA A 188 1.99 13.79 0.74
CA ALA A 188 2.73 14.64 -0.21
C ALA A 188 3.73 13.83 -1.03
N GLU A 189 4.37 12.83 -0.42
CA GLU A 189 5.35 11.99 -1.10
C GLU A 189 4.70 11.08 -2.16
N THR A 190 3.53 10.52 -1.89
CA THR A 190 2.77 9.74 -2.89
C THR A 190 2.43 10.59 -4.11
N TYR A 191 2.01 11.84 -3.92
CA TYR A 191 1.79 12.78 -5.02
C TYR A 191 3.08 13.04 -5.81
N ARG A 192 4.19 13.35 -5.13
CA ARG A 192 5.49 13.59 -5.78
C ARG A 192 5.93 12.40 -6.63
N VAL A 193 5.88 11.19 -6.07
CA VAL A 193 6.26 9.95 -6.78
C VAL A 193 5.39 9.76 -8.03
N LEU A 194 4.08 9.96 -7.91
CA LEU A 194 3.16 9.80 -9.02
C LEU A 194 3.39 10.84 -10.12
N ILE A 195 3.53 12.12 -9.77
CA ILE A 195 3.79 13.22 -10.71
C ILE A 195 5.10 12.99 -11.45
N ARG A 196 6.19 12.66 -10.73
CA ARG A 196 7.49 12.36 -11.33
C ARG A 196 7.42 11.18 -12.29
N GLY A 197 6.81 10.08 -11.86
CA GLY A 197 6.68 8.87 -12.68
C GLY A 197 5.83 9.09 -13.94
N MET A 198 4.72 9.81 -13.84
CA MET A 198 3.87 10.15 -14.99
C MET A 198 4.59 11.08 -15.97
N ALA A 199 5.30 12.10 -15.46
CA ALA A 199 6.05 13.04 -16.28
C ALA A 199 7.19 12.35 -17.06
N MET A 200 7.91 11.42 -16.42
CA MET A 200 8.93 10.59 -17.06
C MET A 200 8.34 9.52 -18.01
N GLY A 201 7.05 9.23 -17.89
CA GLY A 201 6.31 8.34 -18.77
C GLY A 201 5.70 9.03 -19.99
N GLY A 202 5.90 10.34 -20.17
CA GLY A 202 5.24 11.13 -21.21
C GLY A 202 3.72 11.27 -20.99
N LYS A 203 3.25 11.05 -19.76
CA LYS A 203 1.83 11.14 -19.38
C LYS A 203 1.53 12.53 -18.83
N MET A 204 1.80 13.55 -19.65
CA MET A 204 1.68 14.97 -19.29
C MET A 204 0.27 15.31 -18.77
N MET A 205 -0.76 14.68 -19.32
CA MET A 205 -2.13 14.89 -18.87
C MET A 205 -2.42 14.37 -17.48
N GLU A 206 -2.00 13.13 -17.20
CA GLU A 206 -2.09 12.56 -15.87
C GLU A 206 -1.22 13.35 -14.88
N THR A 207 -0.05 13.81 -15.29
CA THR A 207 0.83 14.68 -14.49
C THR A 207 0.10 15.94 -14.02
N VAL A 208 -0.52 16.69 -14.95
CA VAL A 208 -1.22 17.93 -14.63
C VAL A 208 -2.49 17.68 -13.81
N ARG A 209 -3.21 16.57 -14.04
CA ARG A 209 -4.37 16.15 -13.22
C ARG A 209 -3.97 15.84 -11.77
N VAL A 210 -2.88 15.10 -11.57
CA VAL A 210 -2.39 14.76 -10.22
C VAL A 210 -1.87 16.01 -9.51
N LEU A 211 -1.18 16.90 -10.23
CA LEU A 211 -0.77 18.21 -9.71
C LEU A 211 -1.98 19.03 -9.23
N ARG A 212 -3.06 19.09 -10.01
CA ARG A 212 -4.31 19.75 -9.62
C ARG A 212 -4.83 19.25 -8.27
N TRP A 213 -4.84 17.93 -8.09
CA TRP A 213 -5.28 17.32 -6.84
C TRP A 213 -4.36 17.63 -5.66
N MET A 214 -3.04 17.65 -5.89
CA MET A 214 -2.04 18.02 -4.88
C MET A 214 -2.22 19.47 -4.41
N VAL A 215 -2.33 20.41 -5.36
CA VAL A 215 -2.52 21.84 -5.10
C VAL A 215 -3.86 22.09 -4.39
N ASN A 216 -4.94 21.48 -4.86
CA ASN A 216 -6.26 21.59 -4.23
C ASN A 216 -6.34 20.93 -2.84
N ALA A 217 -5.45 19.98 -2.54
CA ALA A 217 -5.29 19.42 -1.20
C ALA A 217 -4.44 20.32 -0.27
N GLY A 218 -3.96 21.47 -0.75
CA GLY A 218 -3.13 22.40 0.00
C GLY A 218 -1.71 21.89 0.24
N LEU A 219 -1.24 20.90 -0.55
CA LEU A 219 0.09 20.34 -0.43
C LEU A 219 1.08 21.19 -1.25
N SER A 220 2.19 21.57 -0.62
CA SER A 220 3.22 22.41 -1.25
C SER A 220 3.93 21.69 -2.40
N VAL A 221 4.03 22.38 -3.53
CA VAL A 221 4.77 21.92 -4.71
C VAL A 221 6.21 22.42 -4.61
N GLU A 222 7.13 21.51 -4.31
CA GLU A 222 8.56 21.82 -4.21
C GLU A 222 9.16 22.26 -5.55
N ALA A 223 10.25 23.03 -5.49
CA ALA A 223 10.96 23.52 -6.66
C ALA A 223 11.33 22.41 -7.66
N GLU A 224 11.88 21.29 -7.17
CA GLU A 224 12.20 20.13 -8.02
C GLU A 224 10.97 19.56 -8.72
N LEU A 225 9.83 19.49 -8.03
CA LEU A 225 8.60 18.95 -8.60
C LEU A 225 8.00 19.91 -9.64
N ARG A 226 8.08 21.23 -9.39
CA ARG A 226 7.71 22.27 -10.34
C ARG A 226 8.52 22.15 -11.62
N ASP A 227 9.84 21.98 -11.53
CA ASP A 227 10.71 21.82 -12.70
C ASP A 227 10.34 20.56 -13.50
N VAL A 228 10.06 19.45 -12.83
CA VAL A 228 9.58 18.22 -13.50
C VAL A 228 8.27 18.44 -14.29
N VAL A 229 7.33 19.21 -13.74
CA VAL A 229 6.07 19.55 -14.42
C VAL A 229 6.34 20.44 -15.64
N VAL A 230 7.15 21.48 -15.48
CA VAL A 230 7.52 22.40 -16.57
C VAL A 230 8.22 21.64 -17.69
N ASP A 231 9.20 20.79 -17.37
CA ASP A 231 9.88 19.93 -18.34
C ASP A 231 8.91 19.00 -19.07
N SER A 232 7.90 18.46 -18.38
CA SER A 232 6.90 17.60 -19.00
C SER A 232 6.05 18.34 -20.04
N LEU A 233 5.75 19.62 -19.81
CA LEU A 233 5.02 20.48 -20.75
C LEU A 233 5.91 20.90 -21.94
N LEU A 234 7.19 21.18 -21.68
CA LEU A 234 8.15 21.52 -22.73
C LEU A 234 8.39 20.36 -23.70
N ARG A 235 8.43 19.11 -23.21
CA ARG A 235 8.56 17.91 -24.05
C ARG A 235 7.39 17.74 -25.03
N GLU A 236 6.21 18.24 -24.67
CA GLU A 236 5.01 18.24 -25.50
C GLU A 236 4.87 19.54 -26.34
N ALA A 237 5.95 20.33 -26.44
CA ALA A 237 6.02 21.62 -27.14
C ALA A 237 5.03 22.70 -26.65
N ARG A 238 4.49 22.57 -25.43
CA ARG A 238 3.56 23.54 -24.82
C ARG A 238 4.31 24.66 -24.08
N VAL A 239 5.16 25.37 -24.81
CA VAL A 239 6.13 26.33 -24.23
C VAL A 239 5.47 27.45 -23.41
N ARG A 240 4.41 28.04 -23.95
CA ARG A 240 3.69 29.13 -23.28
C ARG A 240 3.15 28.69 -21.91
N GLU A 241 2.47 27.56 -21.90
CA GLU A 241 1.86 27.03 -20.69
C GLU A 241 2.90 26.52 -19.69
N ALA A 242 4.03 26.00 -20.16
CA ALA A 242 5.14 25.62 -19.30
C ALA A 242 5.68 26.84 -18.52
N SER A 243 5.83 27.99 -19.20
CA SER A 243 6.24 29.24 -18.58
C SER A 243 5.20 29.73 -17.56
N GLU A 244 3.92 29.81 -17.98
CA GLU A 244 2.82 30.26 -17.14
C GLU A 244 2.64 29.34 -15.91
N MET A 245 2.73 28.02 -16.06
CA MET A 245 2.67 27.05 -14.96
C MET A 245 3.83 27.21 -13.99
N GLY A 246 5.06 27.37 -14.52
CA GLY A 246 6.26 27.55 -13.70
C GLY A 246 6.19 28.80 -12.84
N GLU A 247 5.69 29.90 -13.39
CA GLU A 247 5.48 31.14 -12.64
C GLU A 247 4.34 31.01 -11.61
N ALA A 248 3.20 30.43 -12.00
CA ALA A 248 2.05 30.26 -11.12
C ALA A 248 2.39 29.39 -9.90
N LEU A 249 3.14 28.30 -10.10
CA LEU A 249 3.60 27.45 -9.00
C LEU A 249 4.65 28.14 -8.12
N ARG A 250 5.46 29.04 -8.68
CA ARG A 250 6.44 29.83 -7.92
C ARG A 250 5.75 30.85 -7.02
N ARG A 251 4.83 31.65 -7.57
CA ARG A 251 4.03 32.62 -6.79
C ARG A 251 3.22 31.94 -5.70
N LEU A 252 2.66 30.75 -5.99
CA LEU A 252 1.97 29.95 -4.97
C LEU A 252 2.91 29.52 -3.83
N ALA A 253 4.15 29.16 -4.14
CA ALA A 253 5.14 28.78 -3.13
C ALA A 253 5.61 29.97 -2.28
N ASP A 254 5.70 31.15 -2.88
CA ASP A 254 6.06 32.41 -2.22
C ASP A 254 4.91 32.98 -1.36
N GLY A 255 3.69 32.46 -1.55
CA GLY A 255 2.48 32.91 -0.84
C GLY A 255 1.78 34.11 -1.50
N ASP A 256 2.24 34.49 -2.70
CA ASP A 256 1.75 35.65 -3.45
C ASP A 256 0.46 35.35 -4.25
N ASP A 257 0.13 34.07 -4.45
CA ASP A 257 -0.99 33.62 -5.26
C ASP A 257 -1.95 32.69 -4.50
N GLU A 258 -3.22 32.71 -4.89
CA GLU A 258 -4.22 31.78 -4.37
C GLU A 258 -4.11 30.41 -5.05
N VAL A 259 -4.25 29.34 -4.26
CA VAL A 259 -4.38 27.94 -4.73
C VAL A 259 -5.38 27.82 -5.90
N GLN A 260 -6.48 28.57 -5.84
CA GLN A 260 -7.53 28.55 -6.87
C GLN A 260 -7.10 29.14 -8.22
N SER A 261 -6.13 30.05 -8.24
CA SER A 261 -5.57 30.59 -9.48
C SER A 261 -4.90 29.49 -10.30
N VAL A 262 -4.00 28.73 -9.66
CA VAL A 262 -3.30 27.59 -10.27
C VAL A 262 -4.29 26.49 -10.68
N VAL A 263 -5.27 26.16 -9.82
CA VAL A 263 -6.29 25.15 -10.15
C VAL A 263 -7.14 25.57 -11.35
N LYS A 264 -7.54 26.84 -11.45
CA LYS A 264 -8.28 27.36 -12.62
C LYS A 264 -7.46 27.29 -13.90
N PHE A 265 -6.17 27.64 -13.82
CA PHE A 265 -5.26 27.53 -14.95
C PHE A 265 -5.15 26.07 -15.43
N ILE A 266 -4.97 25.13 -14.50
CA ILE A 266 -4.96 23.70 -14.81
C ILE A 266 -6.31 23.27 -15.42
N ASP A 267 -7.45 23.70 -14.86
CA ASP A 267 -8.78 23.38 -15.39
C ASP A 267 -9.02 23.95 -16.79
N GLN A 268 -8.42 25.09 -17.11
CA GLN A 268 -8.43 25.63 -18.46
C GLN A 268 -7.58 24.76 -19.40
N MET A 269 -6.34 24.42 -19.01
CA MET A 269 -5.48 23.54 -19.81
C MET A 269 -6.12 22.17 -20.10
N LEU A 270 -6.87 21.61 -19.14
CA LEU A 270 -7.59 20.35 -19.28
C LEU A 270 -8.84 20.45 -20.16
N ARG A 271 -9.37 21.67 -20.40
CA ARG A 271 -10.55 21.94 -21.23
C ARG A 271 -10.22 22.37 -22.65
N ASP A 272 -9.20 23.23 -22.82
CA ASP A 272 -8.81 23.85 -24.11
C ASP A 272 -8.21 22.86 -25.10
N SER A 273 -8.14 21.62 -24.69
CA SER A 273 -7.33 20.64 -25.34
C SER A 273 -8.21 19.67 -26.10
N ASP A 274 -8.29 19.94 -27.40
CA ASP A 274 -8.63 18.97 -28.44
C ASP A 274 -7.55 17.87 -28.44
N TRP A 275 -7.61 16.95 -27.47
CA TRP A 275 -6.75 15.78 -27.39
C TRP A 275 -7.15 14.78 -28.48
N ARG A 276 -6.52 14.83 -29.65
CA ARG A 276 -6.65 13.73 -30.63
C ARG A 276 -5.97 12.48 -30.09
N GLU A 277 -6.75 11.39 -30.10
CA GLU A 277 -6.36 10.00 -29.83
C GLU A 277 -5.18 9.52 -30.68
#